data_AF-A0A7S0G9F0-F1
#
_entry.id   AF-A0A7S0G9F0-F1
#
_cell.length_a   1.000
_cell.length_b   1.000
_cell.length_c   1.000
_cell.angle_alpha   90.00
_cell.angle_beta   90.00
_cell.angle_gamma   90.00
#
_symmetry.space_group_name_H-M   'P 1'
#
loop_
_entity.id
_entity.type
_entity.pdbx_description
1 polymer ?
#
loop_
_entity_poly.entity_id
_entity_poly.type
_entity_poly.pdbx_seq_one_letter_code
_entity_poly.pdbx_strand_id
1 'polypeptide(L)'
;MAILSSGPTLRATLTLFTLLGANAYKRESEFKLLDGHRIRHDFKLPLPHSYISEDRLPESFTWGAVDGVNYLTSSLNQHVPQYCGSCWAHGAVSALQDRIKIARGAKGEDIELSIQFILNCAGEVAGSCHGGSSGGVNDFIKNDYGYIPYVTCAPYVACSDESTEGFCRHVDTTCSGKNVCRTCNTFSGMGGECVEVS
;
A
#
# COMPACT_ATOMS: atom_id res chain seq x y z
N MET A 1 -27.13 80.59 20.06
CA MET A 1 -28.21 79.58 20.04
C MET A 1 -27.85 78.55 18.99
N ALA A 2 -27.60 77.32 19.45
CA ALA A 2 -27.33 76.08 18.72
C ALA A 2 -26.04 75.95 17.87
N ILE A 3 -25.34 74.82 17.76
CA ILE A 3 -25.19 73.53 18.48
C ILE A 3 -23.80 73.05 18.00
N LEU A 4 -22.85 72.75 18.91
CA LEU A 4 -21.61 72.04 18.57
C LEU A 4 -21.88 70.53 18.70
N SER A 5 -21.88 69.82 17.57
CA SER A 5 -22.00 68.36 17.52
C SER A 5 -20.65 67.71 17.79
N SER A 6 -20.52 67.03 18.93
CA SER A 6 -19.38 66.18 19.28
C SER A 6 -19.38 64.90 18.44
N GLY A 7 -18.38 64.72 17.58
CA GLY A 7 -18.11 63.46 16.89
C GLY A 7 -17.45 62.43 17.82
N PRO A 8 -17.72 61.12 17.65
CA PRO A 8 -17.16 60.08 18.51
C PRO A 8 -15.66 59.87 18.26
N THR A 9 -14.91 59.81 19.34
CA THR A 9 -13.50 59.41 19.40
C THR A 9 -13.34 57.97 18.93
N LEU A 10 -12.65 57.78 17.80
CA LEU A 10 -12.30 56.46 17.27
C LEU A 10 -11.22 55.83 18.15
N ARG A 11 -11.62 54.97 19.10
CA ARG A 11 -10.68 54.11 19.83
C ARG A 11 -10.19 53.02 18.87
N ALA A 12 -8.93 53.13 18.44
CA ALA A 12 -8.24 52.05 17.75
C ALA A 12 -8.01 50.90 18.75
N THR A 13 -8.89 49.90 18.75
CA THR A 13 -8.63 48.61 19.38
C THR A 13 -7.56 47.88 18.58
N LEU A 14 -6.37 47.77 19.15
CA LEU A 14 -5.28 46.96 18.64
C LEU A 14 -5.68 45.48 18.78
N THR A 15 -6.31 44.92 17.75
CA THR A 15 -6.61 43.48 17.70
C THR A 15 -5.30 42.73 17.52
N LEU A 16 -4.77 42.19 18.61
CA LEU A 16 -3.60 41.31 18.60
C LEU A 16 -4.01 40.02 17.88
N PHE A 17 -3.70 39.92 16.59
CA PHE A 17 -3.76 38.64 15.87
C PHE A 17 -2.69 37.72 16.45
N THR A 18 -3.09 36.86 17.38
CA THR A 18 -2.27 35.69 17.73
C THR A 18 -2.14 34.85 16.48
N LEU A 19 -0.95 34.86 15.88
CA LEU A 19 -0.54 33.85 14.90
C LEU A 19 -0.61 32.50 15.62
N LEU A 20 -1.73 31.80 15.45
CA LEU A 20 -1.78 30.35 15.69
C LEU A 20 -0.81 29.76 14.68
N GLY A 21 0.42 29.50 15.12
CA GLY A 21 1.40 28.79 14.32
C GLY A 21 0.75 27.52 13.82
N ALA A 22 0.64 27.38 12.50
CA ALA A 22 0.28 26.12 11.90
C ALA A 22 1.36 25.12 12.32
N ASN A 23 1.05 24.27 13.31
CA ASN A 23 1.85 23.08 13.58
C ASN A 23 1.77 22.24 12.30
N ALA A 24 2.77 22.38 11.44
CA ALA A 24 2.98 21.47 10.33
C ALA A 24 3.20 20.09 10.97
N TYR A 25 2.18 19.24 10.94
CA TYR A 25 2.31 17.87 11.39
C TYR A 25 3.38 17.22 10.51
N LYS A 26 4.51 16.83 11.10
CA LYS A 26 5.60 16.19 10.37
C LYS A 26 5.07 14.85 9.86
N ARG A 27 4.71 14.80 8.58
CA ARG A 27 4.27 13.57 7.94
C ARG A 27 5.51 12.71 7.73
N GLU A 28 5.73 11.78 8.66
CA GLU A 28 6.77 10.78 8.50
C GLU A 28 6.47 9.95 7.24
N SER A 29 7.52 9.65 6.47
CA SER A 29 7.39 8.83 5.26
C SER A 29 7.02 7.41 5.65
N GLU A 30 6.10 6.79 4.91
CA GLU A 30 5.83 5.34 5.02
C GLU A 30 6.95 4.51 4.36
N PHE A 31 7.91 5.14 3.69
CA PHE A 31 9.09 4.44 3.19
C PHE A 31 10.02 4.06 4.35
N LYS A 32 10.22 2.76 4.54
CA LYS A 32 11.19 2.19 5.47
C LYS A 32 12.04 1.16 4.76
N LEU A 33 13.35 1.28 4.92
CA LEU A 33 14.29 0.25 4.51
C LEU A 33 14.63 -0.60 5.74
N LEU A 34 14.37 -1.89 5.66
CA LEU A 34 14.55 -2.83 6.76
C LEU A 34 15.88 -3.58 6.62
N ASP A 35 16.42 -4.05 7.74
CA ASP A 35 17.69 -4.79 7.77
C ASP A 35 17.62 -6.11 6.98
N GLY A 36 16.43 -6.72 6.90
CA GLY A 36 16.20 -7.92 6.09
C GLY A 36 16.16 -7.67 4.57
N HIS A 37 16.05 -6.42 4.12
CA HIS A 37 16.11 -6.08 2.69
C HIS A 37 17.57 -6.12 2.20
N ARG A 38 17.96 -7.29 1.67
CA ARG A 38 19.33 -7.62 1.28
C ARG A 38 19.66 -7.12 -0.12
N ILE A 39 18.71 -7.19 -1.06
CA ILE A 39 18.97 -6.91 -2.48
C ILE A 39 18.11 -5.74 -2.98
N ARG A 40 18.71 -4.56 -3.03
CA ARG A 40 18.03 -3.32 -3.46
C ARG A 40 17.75 -3.24 -4.96
N HIS A 41 18.68 -3.75 -5.75
CA HIS A 41 18.61 -3.72 -7.21
C HIS A 41 19.11 -5.05 -7.76
N ASP A 42 18.27 -5.71 -8.55
CA ASP A 42 18.61 -6.99 -9.17
C ASP A 42 18.03 -7.05 -10.57
N PHE A 43 18.89 -6.82 -11.54
CA PHE A 43 18.56 -6.87 -12.96
C PHE A 43 19.60 -7.73 -13.68
N LYS A 44 19.12 -8.67 -14.50
CA LYS A 44 19.97 -9.53 -15.34
C LYS A 44 20.19 -8.96 -16.73
N LEU A 45 19.29 -8.08 -17.17
CA LEU A 45 19.31 -7.45 -18.50
C LEU A 45 19.67 -5.97 -18.37
N PRO A 46 20.24 -5.35 -19.42
CA PRO A 46 20.39 -3.91 -19.47
C PRO A 46 19.07 -3.21 -19.20
N LEU A 47 19.12 -2.08 -18.50
CA LEU A 47 17.92 -1.29 -18.21
C LEU A 47 17.45 -0.59 -19.50
N PRO A 48 16.14 -0.45 -19.74
CA PRO A 48 15.62 0.08 -21.02
C PRO A 48 16.24 1.40 -21.49
N HIS A 49 16.56 2.31 -20.56
CA HIS A 49 17.20 3.59 -20.88
C HIS A 49 18.61 3.45 -21.48
N SER A 50 19.25 2.27 -21.39
CA SER A 50 20.56 2.03 -21.97
C SER A 50 20.52 1.62 -23.45
N TYR A 51 19.34 1.34 -24.02
CA TYR A 51 19.20 0.92 -25.42
C TYR A 51 17.93 1.45 -26.13
N ILE A 52 17.08 2.19 -25.43
CA ILE A 52 15.95 2.92 -26.00
C ILE A 52 16.25 4.41 -25.83
N SER A 53 16.38 5.11 -26.95
CA SER A 53 16.50 6.56 -26.97
C SER A 53 15.15 7.23 -26.71
N GLU A 54 15.18 8.40 -26.08
CA GLU A 54 13.98 9.11 -25.65
C GLU A 54 13.04 9.48 -26.81
N ASP A 55 13.59 9.75 -27.99
CA ASP A 55 12.83 10.04 -29.22
C ASP A 55 11.99 8.86 -29.73
N ARG A 56 12.24 7.64 -29.22
CA ARG A 56 11.43 6.46 -29.52
C ARG A 56 10.32 6.20 -28.50
N LEU A 57 10.27 6.96 -27.40
CA LEU A 57 9.19 6.85 -26.43
C LEU A 57 7.95 7.60 -26.96
N PRO A 58 6.73 7.08 -26.72
CA PRO A 58 5.53 7.81 -27.08
C PRO A 58 5.38 9.08 -26.21
N GLU A 59 4.79 10.13 -26.78
CA GLU A 59 4.50 11.37 -26.04
C GLU A 59 3.56 11.16 -24.85
N SER A 60 2.66 10.16 -24.95
CA SER A 60 1.79 9.74 -23.86
C SER A 60 1.62 8.23 -23.86
N PHE A 61 1.52 7.64 -22.67
CA PHE A 61 1.39 6.20 -22.52
C PHE A 61 0.58 5.86 -21.28
N THR A 62 -0.28 4.86 -21.40
CA THR A 62 -0.94 4.22 -20.27
C THR A 62 -1.12 2.74 -20.55
N TRP A 63 -0.79 1.91 -19.57
CA TRP A 63 -1.14 0.49 -19.60
C TRP A 63 -2.66 0.27 -19.59
N GLY A 64 -3.44 1.28 -19.21
CA GLY A 64 -4.90 1.22 -19.21
C GLY A 64 -5.55 1.21 -20.60
N ALA A 65 -4.80 1.49 -21.68
CA ALA A 65 -5.33 1.61 -23.03
C ALA A 65 -4.28 1.36 -24.13
N VAL A 66 -3.56 0.23 -24.07
CA VAL A 66 -2.62 -0.17 -25.13
C VAL A 66 -3.41 -0.87 -26.23
N ASP A 67 -3.50 -0.27 -27.42
CA ASP A 67 -4.29 -0.77 -28.56
C ASP A 67 -5.76 -1.07 -28.20
N GLY A 68 -6.34 -0.24 -27.33
CA GLY A 68 -7.72 -0.42 -26.83
C GLY A 68 -7.88 -1.48 -25.73
N VAL A 69 -6.78 -2.07 -25.26
CA VAL A 69 -6.77 -3.09 -24.20
C VAL A 69 -6.28 -2.48 -22.88
N ASN A 70 -7.02 -2.76 -21.79
CA ASN A 70 -6.64 -2.38 -20.43
C ASN A 70 -5.81 -3.49 -19.77
N TYR A 71 -4.58 -3.16 -19.37
CA TYR A 71 -3.65 -4.06 -18.68
C TYR A 71 -3.50 -3.78 -17.17
N LEU A 72 -4.26 -2.83 -16.63
CA LEU A 72 -4.30 -2.55 -15.20
C LEU A 72 -5.29 -3.50 -14.50
N THR A 73 -4.89 -4.00 -13.34
CA THR A 73 -5.73 -4.75 -12.39
C THR A 73 -6.50 -3.80 -11.47
N SER A 74 -7.26 -4.35 -10.52
CA SER A 74 -8.21 -3.57 -9.73
C SER A 74 -7.53 -2.47 -8.91
N SER A 75 -8.22 -1.32 -8.77
CA SER A 75 -7.81 -0.30 -7.81
C SER A 75 -8.20 -0.73 -6.39
N LEU A 76 -7.25 -0.63 -5.46
CA LEU A 76 -7.39 -1.12 -4.09
C LEU A 76 -7.31 0.02 -3.07
N ASN A 77 -7.84 -0.20 -1.86
CA ASN A 77 -7.83 0.78 -0.78
C ASN A 77 -7.15 0.22 0.47
N GLN A 78 -5.96 0.73 0.77
CA GLN A 78 -5.15 0.30 1.93
C GLN A 78 -5.67 0.81 3.29
N HIS A 79 -6.59 1.78 3.31
CA HIS A 79 -6.98 2.48 4.55
C HIS A 79 -8.24 1.89 5.21
N VAL A 80 -8.75 0.78 4.68
CA VAL A 80 -9.92 0.10 5.22
C VAL A 80 -9.61 -1.39 5.38
N PRO A 81 -10.18 -2.07 6.39
CA PRO A 81 -11.16 -1.58 7.37
C PRO A 81 -10.64 -0.60 8.44
N GLN A 82 -9.32 -0.45 8.57
CA GLN A 82 -8.68 0.56 9.40
C GLN A 82 -7.38 1.05 8.75
N TYR A 83 -6.76 2.07 9.33
CA TYR A 83 -5.54 2.63 8.77
C TYR A 83 -4.39 1.62 8.80
N CYS A 84 -3.78 1.40 7.64
CA CYS A 84 -2.53 0.66 7.50
C CYS A 84 -1.68 1.34 6.42
N GLY A 85 -0.48 1.79 6.79
CA GLY A 85 0.52 2.41 5.92
C GLY A 85 1.23 1.39 5.02
N SER A 86 0.45 0.70 4.20
CA SER A 86 0.89 -0.43 3.35
C SER A 86 0.97 -0.07 1.86
N CYS A 87 1.16 1.22 1.55
CA CYS A 87 1.27 1.70 0.15
C CYS A 87 2.40 1.00 -0.60
N TRP A 88 3.52 0.74 0.08
CA TRP A 88 4.71 0.06 -0.44
C TRP A 88 4.40 -1.37 -0.89
N ALA A 89 3.52 -2.08 -0.16
CA ALA A 89 3.06 -3.43 -0.48
C ALA A 89 2.05 -3.39 -1.62
N HIS A 90 1.03 -2.54 -1.52
CA HIS A 90 0.01 -2.35 -2.56
C HIS A 90 0.65 -2.01 -3.91
N GLY A 91 1.57 -1.05 -3.94
CA GLY A 91 2.23 -0.62 -5.17
C GLY A 91 3.09 -1.72 -5.80
N ALA A 92 3.85 -2.46 -5.00
CA ALA A 92 4.68 -3.56 -5.49
C ALA A 92 3.84 -4.72 -6.05
N VAL A 93 2.84 -5.15 -5.28
CA VAL A 93 1.98 -6.29 -5.65
C VAL A 93 1.11 -5.95 -6.85
N SER A 94 0.47 -4.77 -6.87
CA SER A 94 -0.35 -4.35 -8.03
C SER A 94 0.49 -4.24 -9.31
N ALA A 95 1.71 -3.69 -9.23
CA ALA A 95 2.61 -3.66 -10.38
C ALA A 95 3.01 -5.06 -10.88
N LEU A 96 3.14 -6.04 -9.98
CA LEU A 96 3.38 -7.44 -10.35
C LEU A 96 2.14 -8.06 -11.03
N GLN A 97 0.95 -7.81 -10.49
CA GLN A 97 -0.32 -8.25 -11.07
C GLN A 97 -0.53 -7.72 -12.50
N ASP A 98 -0.29 -6.42 -12.70
CA ASP A 98 -0.36 -5.79 -14.02
C ASP A 98 0.64 -6.41 -14.99
N ARG A 99 1.86 -6.70 -14.53
CA ARG A 99 2.88 -7.40 -15.34
C ARG A 99 2.47 -8.82 -15.71
N ILE A 100 1.79 -9.54 -14.82
CA ILE A 100 1.21 -10.86 -15.13
C ILE A 100 0.13 -10.72 -16.21
N LYS A 101 -0.75 -9.71 -16.10
CA LYS A 101 -1.79 -9.42 -17.10
C LYS A 101 -1.19 -9.05 -18.46
N ILE A 102 -0.12 -8.25 -18.49
CA ILE A 102 0.66 -7.93 -19.69
C ILE A 102 1.25 -9.20 -20.30
N ALA A 103 1.93 -10.04 -19.50
CA ALA A 103 2.54 -11.28 -19.97
C ALA A 103 1.51 -12.27 -20.56
N ARG A 104 0.28 -12.23 -20.08
CA ARG A 104 -0.85 -13.05 -20.58
C ARG A 104 -1.57 -12.42 -21.77
N GLY A 105 -1.19 -11.21 -22.21
CA GLY A 105 -1.89 -10.48 -23.27
C GLY A 105 -3.36 -10.16 -22.90
N ALA A 106 -3.62 -9.87 -21.62
CA ALA A 106 -4.95 -9.61 -21.08
C ALA A 106 -6.00 -10.73 -21.33
N LYS A 107 -5.55 -11.99 -21.47
CA LYS A 107 -6.45 -13.14 -21.69
C LYS A 107 -6.85 -13.80 -20.38
N GLY A 108 -8.16 -13.99 -20.19
CA GLY A 108 -8.75 -14.62 -19.01
C GLY A 108 -8.98 -13.63 -17.87
N GLU A 109 -9.32 -14.14 -16.69
CA GLU A 109 -9.58 -13.32 -15.51
C GLU A 109 -8.30 -12.68 -14.96
N ASP A 110 -8.45 -11.53 -14.32
CA ASP A 110 -7.35 -10.84 -13.66
C ASP A 110 -6.84 -11.67 -12.47
N ILE A 111 -5.51 -11.75 -12.35
CA ILE A 111 -4.87 -12.41 -11.21
C ILE A 111 -4.69 -11.36 -10.12
N GLU A 112 -5.45 -11.51 -9.04
CA GLU A 112 -5.34 -10.70 -7.83
C GLU A 112 -4.58 -11.49 -6.76
N LEU A 113 -3.49 -10.91 -6.26
CA LEU A 113 -2.53 -11.49 -5.34
C LEU A 113 -2.76 -10.92 -3.93
N SER A 114 -2.47 -11.72 -2.91
CA SER A 114 -2.69 -11.33 -1.53
C SER A 114 -1.64 -10.32 -1.05
N ILE A 115 -2.08 -9.08 -0.82
CA ILE A 115 -1.29 -8.07 -0.11
C ILE A 115 -1.17 -8.41 1.38
N GLN A 116 -2.19 -9.05 1.97
CA GLN A 116 -2.15 -9.46 3.36
C GLN A 116 -1.05 -10.48 3.61
N PHE A 117 -0.81 -11.39 2.67
CA PHE A 117 0.31 -12.31 2.73
C PHE A 117 1.65 -11.57 2.85
N ILE A 118 1.86 -10.48 2.12
CA ILE A 118 3.07 -9.66 2.25
C ILE A 118 3.18 -9.06 3.66
N LEU A 119 2.08 -8.53 4.21
CA LEU A 119 2.06 -8.01 5.58
C LEU A 119 2.30 -9.08 6.65
N ASN A 120 1.84 -10.31 6.41
CA ASN A 120 2.01 -11.43 7.34
C ASN A 120 3.43 -12.01 7.29
N CYS A 121 4.02 -12.12 6.10
CA CYS A 121 5.21 -12.95 5.87
C CYS A 121 6.48 -12.20 5.49
N ALA A 122 6.38 -10.95 5.04
CA ALA A 122 7.53 -10.17 4.63
C ALA A 122 7.91 -9.08 5.66
N GLY A 123 7.43 -9.19 6.91
CA GLY A 123 7.60 -8.17 7.96
C GLY A 123 9.04 -7.67 8.12
N GLU A 124 10.00 -8.59 8.20
CA GLU A 124 11.43 -8.29 8.42
C GLU A 124 12.17 -7.78 7.18
N VAL A 125 11.66 -8.07 5.98
CA VAL A 125 12.33 -7.80 4.69
C VAL A 125 11.71 -6.59 4.00
N ALA A 126 10.39 -6.48 4.03
CA ALA A 126 9.63 -5.56 3.21
C ALA A 126 8.90 -4.49 4.03
N GLY A 127 8.40 -4.83 5.23
CA GLY A 127 7.82 -3.87 6.17
C GLY A 127 6.45 -4.28 6.71
N SER A 128 5.75 -3.31 7.28
CA SER A 128 4.50 -3.52 8.03
C SER A 128 3.46 -2.40 7.79
N CYS A 129 2.37 -2.35 8.58
CA CYS A 129 1.42 -1.23 8.55
C CYS A 129 2.03 0.10 9.00
N HIS A 130 3.21 0.10 9.61
CA HIS A 130 3.94 1.32 9.94
C HIS A 130 4.96 1.71 8.86
N GLY A 131 4.89 1.15 7.66
CA GLY A 131 5.75 1.48 6.53
C GLY A 131 6.71 0.37 6.12
N GLY A 132 7.31 0.53 4.95
CA GLY A 132 8.10 -0.49 4.29
C GLY A 132 8.65 -0.03 2.94
N SER A 133 9.11 -0.98 2.13
CA SER A 133 9.69 -0.70 0.82
C SER A 133 9.22 -1.70 -0.24
N SER A 134 8.85 -1.18 -1.41
CA SER A 134 8.50 -2.01 -2.58
C SER A 134 9.69 -2.84 -3.08
N GLY A 135 10.92 -2.38 -2.87
CA GLY A 135 12.13 -3.17 -3.16
C GLY A 135 12.20 -4.41 -2.27
N GLY A 136 11.91 -4.28 -0.96
CA GLY A 136 11.90 -5.40 -0.03
C GLY A 136 10.82 -6.43 -0.38
N VAL A 137 9.68 -5.99 -0.92
CA VAL A 137 8.66 -6.92 -1.45
C VAL A 137 9.24 -7.77 -2.59
N ASN A 138 9.91 -7.14 -3.57
CA ASN A 138 10.51 -7.86 -4.68
C ASN A 138 11.64 -8.79 -4.22
N ASP A 139 12.46 -8.35 -3.26
CA ASP A 139 13.53 -9.17 -2.65
C ASP A 139 12.93 -10.41 -1.98
N PHE A 140 11.93 -10.23 -1.11
CA PHE A 140 11.24 -11.32 -0.43
C PHE A 140 10.63 -12.33 -1.40
N ILE A 141 9.89 -11.85 -2.41
CA ILE A 141 9.26 -12.74 -3.41
C ILE A 141 10.33 -13.52 -4.16
N LYS A 142 11.43 -12.89 -4.56
CA LYS A 142 12.44 -13.53 -5.40
C LYS A 142 13.34 -14.49 -4.61
N ASN A 143 13.74 -14.10 -3.40
CA ASN A 143 14.85 -14.74 -2.70
C ASN A 143 14.42 -15.52 -1.44
N ASP A 144 13.23 -15.28 -0.90
CA ASP A 144 12.78 -15.94 0.32
C ASP A 144 11.58 -16.87 0.10
N TYR A 145 10.59 -16.46 -0.68
CA TYR A 145 9.33 -17.21 -0.78
C TYR A 145 9.02 -17.81 -2.15
N GLY A 146 9.38 -17.12 -3.24
CA GLY A 146 9.20 -17.58 -4.62
C GLY A 146 7.85 -17.25 -5.26
N TYR A 147 6.82 -16.88 -4.50
CA TYR A 147 5.49 -16.56 -5.01
C TYR A 147 4.66 -15.66 -4.08
N ILE A 148 3.50 -15.21 -4.55
CA ILE A 148 2.43 -14.62 -3.74
C ILE A 148 1.16 -15.45 -3.99
N PRO A 149 0.45 -15.92 -2.96
CA PRO A 149 -0.83 -16.61 -3.15
C PRO A 149 -1.91 -15.65 -3.66
N TYR A 150 -3.00 -16.18 -4.21
CA TYR A 150 -4.14 -15.36 -4.63
C TYR A 150 -4.77 -14.61 -3.45
N VAL A 151 -5.43 -13.48 -3.71
CA VAL A 151 -6.12 -12.70 -2.67
C VAL A 151 -7.15 -13.53 -1.88
N THR A 152 -7.73 -14.55 -2.50
CA THR A 152 -8.69 -15.46 -1.86
C THR A 152 -8.07 -16.36 -0.78
N CYS A 153 -6.75 -16.57 -0.81
CA CYS A 153 -6.03 -17.32 0.22
C CYS A 153 -5.92 -16.53 1.53
N ALA A 154 -5.65 -15.23 1.43
CA ALA A 154 -5.55 -14.32 2.56
C ALA A 154 -6.10 -12.94 2.15
N PRO A 155 -7.41 -12.68 2.36
CA PRO A 155 -8.00 -11.39 2.07
C PRO A 155 -7.36 -10.27 2.89
N TYR A 156 -7.35 -9.06 2.33
CA TYR A 156 -6.79 -7.89 3.01
C TYR A 156 -7.61 -7.52 4.25
N VAL A 157 -6.92 -7.42 5.39
CA VAL A 157 -7.54 -7.03 6.67
C VAL A 157 -6.88 -5.80 7.30
N ALA A 158 -5.93 -5.17 6.61
CA ALA A 158 -5.24 -3.96 7.04
C ALA A 158 -4.54 -4.10 8.41
N CYS A 159 -3.89 -5.23 8.65
CA CYS A 159 -3.14 -5.50 9.89
C CYS A 159 -1.75 -6.07 9.61
N SER A 160 -0.83 -5.79 10.52
CA SER A 160 0.47 -6.43 10.67
C SER A 160 0.69 -6.71 12.15
N ASP A 161 1.69 -7.52 12.47
CA ASP A 161 1.92 -8.10 13.81
C ASP A 161 1.97 -7.05 14.94
N GLU A 162 2.60 -5.91 14.67
CA GLU A 162 2.79 -4.84 15.64
C GLU A 162 1.64 -3.81 15.64
N SER A 163 0.71 -3.89 14.68
CA SER A 163 -0.39 -2.94 14.56
C SER A 163 -1.42 -3.16 15.66
N THR A 164 -1.80 -2.08 16.33
CA THR A 164 -2.90 -2.10 17.31
C THR A 164 -4.11 -1.27 16.88
N GLU A 165 -4.10 -0.80 15.64
CA GLU A 165 -5.17 0.00 15.04
C GLU A 165 -6.44 -0.83 14.83
N GLY A 166 -7.61 -0.23 15.05
CA GLY A 166 -8.89 -0.93 14.88
C GLY A 166 -8.96 -2.27 15.63
N PHE A 167 -9.17 -3.36 14.88
CA PHE A 167 -9.25 -4.71 15.44
C PHE A 167 -7.93 -5.51 15.36
N CYS A 168 -6.81 -4.91 14.94
CA CYS A 168 -5.56 -5.64 14.71
C CYS A 168 -5.02 -6.37 15.93
N ARG A 169 -5.29 -5.88 17.16
CA ARG A 169 -4.94 -6.59 18.41
C ARG A 169 -5.56 -7.99 18.53
N HIS A 170 -6.58 -8.30 17.73
CA HIS A 170 -7.31 -9.56 17.73
C HIS A 170 -7.10 -10.37 16.46
N VAL A 171 -6.20 -9.91 15.57
CA VAL A 171 -5.88 -10.61 14.33
C VAL A 171 -4.56 -11.34 14.51
N ASP A 172 -4.56 -12.64 14.24
CA ASP A 172 -3.32 -13.39 14.07
C ASP A 172 -2.79 -13.14 12.65
N THR A 173 -1.69 -12.40 12.56
CA THR A 173 -0.96 -12.12 11.30
C THR A 173 0.35 -12.91 11.20
N THR A 174 0.60 -13.86 12.11
CA THR A 174 1.82 -14.69 12.09
C THR A 174 1.97 -15.36 10.73
N CYS A 175 3.17 -15.37 10.15
CA CYS A 175 3.44 -16.12 8.91
C CYS A 175 3.41 -17.64 9.16
N SER A 176 2.20 -18.20 9.23
CA SER A 176 1.92 -19.63 9.31
C SER A 176 1.19 -20.07 8.03
N GLY A 177 1.17 -21.36 7.71
CA GLY A 177 0.46 -21.87 6.52
C GLY A 177 -1.01 -21.43 6.49
N LYS A 178 -1.68 -21.38 7.65
CA LYS A 178 -3.04 -20.86 7.81
C LYS A 178 -3.18 -19.37 7.44
N ASN A 179 -2.16 -18.55 7.67
CA ASN A 179 -2.20 -17.12 7.32
C ASN A 179 -1.54 -16.81 5.97
N VAL A 180 -0.98 -17.83 5.31
CA VAL A 180 -0.59 -17.81 3.88
C VAL A 180 -1.80 -18.12 3.00
N CYS A 181 -2.47 -19.24 3.28
CA CYS A 181 -3.71 -19.63 2.60
C CYS A 181 -4.58 -20.47 3.53
N ARG A 182 -5.83 -20.04 3.75
CA ARG A 182 -6.77 -20.79 4.59
C ARG A 182 -8.12 -21.01 3.95
N THR A 183 -8.75 -22.08 4.40
CA THR A 183 -10.17 -22.37 4.20
C THR A 183 -10.84 -22.64 5.54
N CYS A 184 -12.14 -22.39 5.64
CA CYS A 184 -12.93 -22.60 6.85
C CYS A 184 -14.11 -23.51 6.53
N ASN A 185 -14.39 -24.50 7.38
CA ASN A 185 -15.40 -25.52 7.10
C ASN A 185 -16.83 -25.15 7.54
N THR A 186 -17.01 -24.40 8.63
CA THR A 186 -18.32 -23.93 9.15
C THR A 186 -18.15 -22.79 10.16
N PHE A 187 -19.23 -22.33 10.79
CA PHE A 187 -19.23 -21.30 11.84
C PHE A 187 -18.51 -21.78 13.11
N SER A 188 -17.71 -20.92 13.73
CA SER A 188 -16.97 -21.25 14.96
C SER A 188 -17.88 -21.72 16.10
N GLY A 189 -19.08 -21.13 16.23
CA GLY A 189 -20.07 -21.56 17.23
C GLY A 189 -20.65 -22.97 17.01
N MET A 190 -20.39 -23.57 15.85
CA MET A 190 -20.75 -24.94 15.50
C MET A 190 -19.54 -25.87 15.46
N GLY A 191 -18.42 -25.48 16.08
CA GLY A 191 -17.15 -26.23 16.04
C GLY A 191 -16.35 -26.02 14.76
N GLY A 192 -16.68 -24.99 13.97
CA GLY A 192 -15.97 -24.68 12.74
C GLY A 192 -14.57 -24.16 12.98
N GLU A 193 -13.65 -24.59 12.12
CA GLU A 193 -12.24 -24.24 12.17
C GLU A 193 -11.77 -23.78 10.79
N CYS A 194 -10.85 -22.81 10.80
CA CYS A 194 -10.09 -22.43 9.63
C CYS A 194 -8.73 -23.12 9.67
N VAL A 195 -8.39 -23.84 8.60
CA VAL A 195 -7.16 -24.61 8.44
C VAL A 195 -6.37 -24.12 7.23
N GLU A 196 -5.09 -24.45 7.17
CA GLU A 196 -4.27 -24.19 6.00
C GLU A 196 -4.76 -24.96 4.78
N VAL A 197 -4.55 -24.37 3.60
CA VAL A 197 -4.75 -25.05 2.32
C VAL A 197 -3.37 -25.49 1.83
N SER A 198 -3.12 -26.80 1.87
CA SER A 198 -1.89 -27.45 1.39
C SER A 198 -1.89 -27.65 -0.12
#